data_AF-A0A8S1RY02-F1
#
_entry.id   AF-A0A8S1RY02-F1
#
_cell.length_a   1.000
_cell.length_b   1.000
_cell.length_c   1.000
_cell.angle_alpha   90.00
_cell.angle_beta   90.00
_cell.angle_gamma   90.00
#
_symmetry.space_group_name_H-M   'P 1'
#
loop_
_entity.id
_entity.type
_entity.pdbx_description
1 polymer ?
#
loop_
_entity_poly.entity_id
_entity_poly.type
_entity_poly.pdbx_seq_one_letter_code
_entity_poly.pdbx_strand_id
1 'polypeptide(L)'
;MFKSKMIENEKVLQYALNHQLPIVQVLLNSSIPKEQRLLCTECLDNADFEGKVIGFKKIIQMIEEQQNQKMNLMESMIIQNIKQVESFHSLISQMKSNIILQLEQLSSILKDWITNLQSIGLKYSQYSFHEELEIQSKKQQYQIQSNFIHQRHQNRIQQLFQGCIQIGVIQLILRIQQMQTNTIRSLNRYIKIRIS
;
A
#
# COMPACT_ATOMS: atom_id res chain seq x y z
N MET A 1 41.13 -17.64 12.94
CA MET A 1 41.18 -16.29 13.55
C MET A 1 41.14 -16.36 15.08
N PHE A 2 40.62 -17.46 15.65
CA PHE A 2 40.61 -17.70 17.08
C PHE A 2 41.56 -18.85 17.43
N LYS A 3 42.15 -18.82 18.63
CA LYS A 3 43.00 -19.89 19.15
C LYS A 3 42.46 -20.32 20.50
N SER A 4 42.27 -21.63 20.67
CA SER A 4 41.99 -22.18 21.99
C SER A 4 43.20 -21.93 22.90
N LYS A 5 42.95 -21.49 24.12
CA LYS A 5 43.98 -21.29 25.14
C LYS A 5 43.40 -21.71 26.48
N MET A 6 44.13 -22.55 27.20
CA MET A 6 43.82 -22.85 28.61
C MET A 6 43.92 -21.56 29.43
N ILE A 7 42.89 -21.28 30.24
CA ILE A 7 42.82 -20.07 31.06
C ILE A 7 43.71 -20.26 32.29
N GLU A 8 43.71 -21.47 32.84
CA GLU A 8 44.50 -21.88 33.98
C GLU A 8 45.99 -21.94 33.63
N ASN A 9 46.84 -21.56 34.60
CA ASN A 9 48.27 -21.79 34.50
C ASN A 9 48.58 -23.21 34.99
N GLU A 10 49.18 -24.03 34.13
CA GLU A 10 49.54 -25.42 34.45
C GLU A 10 50.34 -25.55 35.75
N LYS A 11 51.22 -24.57 36.02
CA LYS A 11 52.07 -24.54 37.23
C LYS A 11 51.30 -24.23 38.52
N VAL A 12 50.10 -23.68 38.41
CA VAL A 12 49.25 -23.26 39.53
C VAL A 12 48.18 -24.30 39.83
N LEU A 13 47.99 -25.30 38.96
CA LEU A 13 47.12 -26.44 39.23
C LEU A 13 47.73 -27.26 40.37
N GLN A 14 47.19 -27.09 41.57
CA GLN A 14 47.56 -27.84 42.77
C GLN A 14 46.57 -28.99 43.02
N TYR A 15 47.03 -30.04 43.70
CA TYR A 15 46.24 -31.23 44.02
C TYR A 15 45.44 -31.10 45.34
N ALA A 16 44.41 -31.94 45.51
CA ALA A 16 43.53 -32.00 46.69
C ALA A 16 44.19 -32.17 48.06
N LEU A 17 45.38 -32.78 48.14
CA LEU A 17 46.08 -33.04 49.40
C LEU A 17 47.23 -32.06 49.68
N ASN A 18 47.33 -30.97 48.93
CA ASN A 18 48.37 -29.94 49.08
C ASN A 18 49.83 -30.45 48.95
N HIS A 19 50.02 -31.62 48.35
CA HIS A 19 51.37 -32.09 47.99
C HIS A 19 51.94 -31.13 46.94
N GLN A 20 53.08 -30.50 47.21
CA GLN A 20 53.76 -29.56 46.29
C GLN A 20 54.51 -30.32 45.17
N LEU A 21 53.86 -31.33 44.60
CA LEU A 21 54.41 -32.22 43.59
C LEU A 21 53.68 -32.01 42.25
N PRO A 22 54.37 -32.20 41.11
CA PRO A 22 53.75 -32.04 39.80
C PRO A 22 52.65 -33.09 39.56
N ILE A 23 51.60 -32.67 38.86
CA ILE A 23 50.52 -33.56 38.43
C ILE A 23 51.05 -34.47 37.33
N VAL A 24 50.95 -35.78 37.53
CA VAL A 24 51.40 -36.79 36.57
C VAL A 24 50.23 -37.49 35.88
N GLN A 25 49.10 -37.64 36.58
CA GLN A 25 47.95 -38.39 36.12
C GLN A 25 46.63 -37.71 36.48
N VAL A 26 45.54 -38.12 35.83
CA VAL A 26 44.17 -37.63 36.08
C VAL A 26 43.23 -38.82 36.15
N LEU A 27 42.44 -38.88 37.21
CA LEU A 27 41.41 -39.87 37.45
C LEU A 27 40.10 -39.45 36.78
N LEU A 28 39.62 -40.29 35.85
CA LEU A 28 38.38 -40.07 35.12
C LEU A 28 37.19 -40.69 35.84
N ASN A 29 36.84 -40.14 37.00
CA ASN A 29 35.68 -40.56 37.76
C ASN A 29 34.79 -39.35 38.10
N SER A 30 33.55 -39.34 37.61
CA SER A 30 32.61 -38.23 37.83
C SER A 30 32.10 -38.14 39.26
N SER A 31 32.14 -39.24 40.02
CA SER A 31 31.68 -39.32 41.41
C SER A 31 32.66 -38.65 42.39
N ILE A 32 33.91 -38.45 41.98
CA ILE A 32 34.95 -37.82 42.80
C ILE A 32 34.94 -36.30 42.58
N PRO A 33 35.09 -35.45 43.62
CA PRO A 33 35.23 -34.00 43.47
C PRO A 33 36.34 -33.60 42.50
N LYS A 34 36.18 -32.47 41.79
CA LYS A 34 37.09 -32.06 40.69
C LYS A 34 38.55 -31.91 41.17
N GLU A 35 38.71 -31.44 42.39
CA GLU A 35 39.98 -31.14 43.04
C GLU A 35 40.79 -32.42 43.32
N GLN A 36 40.09 -33.54 43.56
CA GLN A 36 40.67 -34.86 43.85
C GLN A 36 40.98 -35.68 42.59
N ARG A 37 40.74 -35.14 41.40
CA ARG A 37 40.93 -35.88 40.13
C ARG A 37 42.34 -35.74 39.55
N LEU A 38 43.04 -34.65 39.82
CA LEU A 38 44.44 -34.49 39.41
C LEU A 38 45.29 -35.41 40.30
N LEU A 39 46.41 -36.00 39.93
CA LEU A 39 47.15 -36.89 40.84
C LEU A 39 48.66 -36.67 40.68
N CYS A 40 49.38 -36.50 41.79
CA CYS A 40 50.84 -36.56 41.83
C CYS A 40 51.31 -38.00 42.15
N THR A 41 52.61 -38.25 42.08
CA THR A 41 53.20 -39.57 42.36
C THR A 41 52.85 -40.09 43.76
N GLU A 42 52.94 -39.24 44.79
CA GLU A 42 52.64 -39.62 46.17
C GLU A 42 51.15 -39.95 46.39
N CYS A 43 50.26 -39.31 45.65
CA CYS A 43 48.83 -39.61 45.73
C CYS A 43 48.51 -40.96 45.12
N LEU A 44 49.21 -41.34 44.04
CA LEU A 44 49.06 -42.63 43.39
C LEU A 44 49.54 -43.78 44.28
N ASP A 45 50.60 -43.57 45.07
CA ASP A 45 51.18 -44.60 45.93
C ASP A 45 50.34 -44.86 47.20
N ASN A 46 49.61 -43.84 47.69
CA ASN A 46 48.94 -43.88 48.98
C ASN A 46 47.41 -44.11 48.91
N ALA A 47 46.80 -44.09 47.73
CA ALA A 47 45.36 -44.17 47.60
C ALA A 47 44.93 -45.20 46.55
N ASP A 48 44.04 -46.10 46.98
CA ASP A 48 43.34 -47.03 46.10
C ASP A 48 42.19 -46.31 45.39
N PHE A 49 42.48 -45.81 44.19
CA PHE A 49 41.48 -45.16 43.36
C PHE A 49 40.71 -46.16 42.50
N GLU A 50 39.39 -46.21 42.66
CA GLU A 50 38.52 -46.88 41.72
C GLU A 50 38.28 -45.99 40.48
N GLY A 51 38.84 -46.38 39.34
CA GLY A 51 38.53 -45.77 38.05
C GLY A 51 39.66 -45.81 37.03
N LYS A 52 39.38 -45.23 35.86
CA LYS A 52 40.37 -45.12 34.78
C LYS A 52 41.29 -43.93 35.04
N VAL A 53 42.59 -44.20 35.12
CA VAL A 53 43.62 -43.18 35.27
C VAL A 53 44.31 -42.93 33.93
N ILE A 54 44.53 -41.67 33.57
CA ILE A 54 45.20 -41.26 32.33
C ILE A 54 46.33 -40.28 32.66
N GLY A 55 47.46 -40.37 31.96
CA GLY A 55 48.55 -39.39 32.09
C GLY A 55 48.10 -37.96 31.82
N PHE A 56 48.56 -37.01 32.63
CA PHE A 56 48.15 -35.60 32.58
C PHE A 56 48.41 -34.95 31.21
N LYS A 57 49.58 -35.19 30.62
CA LYS A 57 49.90 -34.68 29.27
C LYS A 57 48.93 -35.21 28.20
N LYS A 58 48.53 -36.48 28.31
CA LYS A 58 47.61 -37.10 27.36
C LYS A 58 46.20 -36.52 27.48
N ILE A 59 45.72 -36.24 28.70
CA ILE A 59 44.40 -35.62 28.87
C ILE A 59 44.40 -34.16 28.38
N ILE A 60 45.48 -33.41 28.59
CA ILE A 60 45.64 -32.06 28.04
C ILE A 60 45.54 -32.10 26.51
N GLN A 61 46.30 -32.97 25.84
CA GLN A 61 46.26 -33.11 24.39
C GLN A 61 44.85 -33.44 23.88
N MET A 62 44.16 -34.38 24.54
CA MET A 62 42.78 -34.73 24.19
C MET A 62 41.82 -33.54 24.35
N ILE A 63 41.97 -32.75 25.42
CA ILE A 63 41.15 -31.56 25.64
C ILE A 63 41.46 -30.50 24.58
N GLU A 64 42.73 -30.24 24.30
CA GLU A 64 43.16 -29.27 23.29
C GLU A 64 42.64 -29.63 21.89
N GLU A 65 42.72 -30.90 21.49
CA GLU A 65 42.15 -31.39 20.23
C GLU A 65 40.64 -31.16 20.16
N GLN A 66 39.90 -31.50 21.22
CA GLN A 66 38.46 -31.27 21.29
C GLN A 66 38.11 -29.78 21.24
N GLN A 67 38.88 -28.93 21.93
CA GLN A 67 38.66 -27.49 21.89
C GLN A 67 38.98 -26.90 20.52
N ASN A 68 40.03 -27.38 19.85
CA ASN A 68 40.35 -26.96 18.49
C ASN A 68 39.25 -27.36 17.49
N GLN A 69 38.68 -28.56 17.62
CA GLN A 69 37.54 -28.98 16.80
C GLN A 69 36.31 -28.08 17.03
N LYS A 70 35.96 -27.82 18.30
CA LYS A 70 34.87 -26.90 18.65
C LYS A 70 35.11 -25.49 18.11
N MET A 71 36.35 -25.01 18.21
CA MET A 71 36.75 -23.70 17.71
C MET A 71 36.59 -23.61 16.19
N ASN A 72 37.04 -24.62 15.45
CA ASN A 72 36.90 -24.64 13.99
C ASN A 72 35.43 -24.65 13.54
N LEU A 73 34.59 -25.43 14.24
CA LEU A 73 33.14 -25.42 13.99
C LEU A 73 32.54 -24.04 14.27
N MET A 74 32.85 -23.45 15.42
CA MET A 74 32.36 -22.12 15.77
C MET A 74 32.86 -21.05 14.78
N GLU A 75 34.13 -21.08 14.40
CA GLU A 75 34.70 -20.15 13.41
C GLU A 75 33.99 -20.28 12.06
N SER A 76 33.69 -21.51 11.61
CA SER A 76 32.93 -21.73 10.38
C SER A 76 31.52 -21.13 10.44
N MET A 77 30.82 -21.30 11.57
CA MET A 77 29.49 -20.72 11.79
C MET A 77 29.53 -19.19 11.85
N ILE A 78 30.52 -18.63 12.55
CA ILE A 78 30.72 -17.17 12.63
C ILE A 78 30.96 -16.60 11.23
N ILE A 79 31.84 -17.20 10.43
CA ILE A 79 32.12 -16.75 9.06
C ILE A 79 30.87 -16.82 8.18
N GLN A 80 30.08 -17.88 8.29
CA GLN A 80 28.82 -18.00 7.56
C GLN A 80 27.82 -16.90 7.96
N ASN A 81 27.68 -16.63 9.25
CA ASN A 81 26.82 -15.56 9.75
C ASN A 81 27.29 -14.17 9.32
N ILE A 82 28.60 -13.91 9.30
CA ILE A 82 29.17 -12.65 8.77
C ILE A 82 28.74 -12.48 7.30
N LYS A 83 28.89 -13.52 6.47
CA LYS A 83 28.48 -13.46 5.06
C LYS A 83 26.97 -13.21 4.91
N GLN A 84 26.14 -13.79 5.77
CA GLN A 84 24.69 -13.53 5.77
C GLN A 84 24.37 -12.07 6.11
N VAL A 85 25.05 -11.51 7.12
CA VAL A 85 24.90 -10.09 7.50
C VAL A 85 25.34 -9.16 6.37
N GLU A 86 26.47 -9.46 5.71
CA GLU A 86 26.95 -8.70 4.55
C GLU A 86 25.95 -8.76 3.37
N SER A 87 25.41 -9.95 3.09
CA SER A 87 24.38 -10.13 2.06
C SER A 87 23.11 -9.33 2.39
N PHE A 88 22.66 -9.35 3.65
CA PHE A 88 21.50 -8.58 4.10
C PHE A 88 21.74 -7.07 3.98
N HIS A 89 22.94 -6.60 4.37
CA HIS A 89 23.34 -5.22 4.18
C HIS A 89 23.30 -4.80 2.70
N SER A 90 23.78 -5.66 1.79
CA SER A 90 23.72 -5.42 0.35
C SER A 90 22.27 -5.27 -0.15
N LEU A 91 21.35 -6.14 0.31
CA LEU A 91 19.93 -6.05 -0.03
C LEU A 91 19.30 -4.73 0.45
N ILE A 92 19.61 -4.29 1.67
CA ILE A 92 19.15 -2.99 2.18
C ILE A 92 19.67 -1.85 1.30
N SER A 93 20.94 -1.90 0.92
CA SER A 93 21.55 -0.89 0.05
C SER A 93 20.85 -0.82 -1.32
N GLN A 94 20.56 -1.96 -1.93
CA GLN A 94 19.80 -2.03 -3.18
C GLN A 94 18.38 -1.49 -3.03
N MET A 95 17.68 -1.85 -1.95
CA MET A 95 16.33 -1.34 -1.66
C MET A 95 16.34 0.18 -1.51
N LYS A 96 17.32 0.76 -0.81
CA LYS A 96 17.49 2.21 -0.67
C LYS A 96 17.65 2.87 -2.04
N SER A 97 18.52 2.35 -2.90
CA SER A 97 18.73 2.88 -4.25
C SER A 97 17.46 2.84 -5.09
N ASN A 98 16.69 1.75 -5.02
CA ASN A 98 15.41 1.63 -5.72
C ASN A 98 14.38 2.66 -5.26
N ILE A 99 14.28 2.91 -3.95
CA ILE A 99 13.39 3.94 -3.41
C ILE A 99 13.80 5.33 -3.92
N ILE A 100 15.10 5.65 -3.91
CA ILE A 100 15.60 6.93 -4.42
C ILE A 100 15.22 7.11 -5.89
N LEU A 101 15.45 6.09 -6.73
CA LEU A 101 15.09 6.15 -8.15
C LEU A 101 13.59 6.36 -8.37
N GLN A 102 12.73 5.71 -7.57
CA GLN A 102 11.28 5.91 -7.67
C GLN A 102 10.86 7.34 -7.26
N LEU A 103 11.50 7.90 -6.22
CA LEU A 103 11.25 9.29 -5.81
C LEU A 103 11.71 10.29 -6.88
N GLU A 104 12.84 10.03 -7.55
CA GLU A 104 13.33 10.84 -8.67
C GLU A 104 12.36 10.79 -9.86
N GLN A 105 11.86 9.60 -10.22
CA GLN A 105 10.84 9.45 -11.26
C GLN A 105 9.56 10.23 -10.94
N LEU A 106 9.06 10.12 -9.70
CA LEU A 106 7.89 10.88 -9.27
C LEU A 106 8.15 12.40 -9.32
N SER A 107 9.35 12.85 -8.93
CA SER A 107 9.74 14.25 -9.06
C SER A 107 9.74 14.72 -10.53
N SER A 108 10.21 13.90 -11.45
CA SER A 108 10.17 14.18 -12.89
C SER A 108 8.74 14.32 -13.40
N ILE A 109 7.86 13.38 -13.06
CA ILE A 109 6.43 13.42 -13.44
C ILE A 109 5.76 14.70 -12.92
N LEU A 110 6.04 15.09 -11.68
CA LEU A 110 5.50 16.33 -11.12
C LEU A 110 6.00 17.57 -11.86
N LYS A 111 7.28 17.62 -12.25
CA LYS A 111 7.83 18.71 -13.06
C LYS A 111 7.14 18.79 -14.42
N ASP A 112 6.99 17.66 -15.11
CA ASP A 112 6.29 17.60 -16.40
C ASP A 112 4.84 18.08 -16.27
N TRP A 113 4.17 17.70 -15.18
CA TRP A 113 2.82 18.17 -14.91
C TRP A 113 2.74 19.68 -14.68
N ILE A 114 3.68 20.25 -13.92
CA ILE A 114 3.81 21.70 -13.73
C ILE A 114 4.01 22.39 -15.09
N THR A 115 4.93 21.91 -15.92
CA THR A 115 5.19 22.47 -17.25
C THR A 115 3.96 22.38 -18.15
N ASN A 116 3.22 21.27 -18.10
CA ASN A 116 1.97 21.11 -18.85
C ASN A 116 0.90 22.10 -18.38
N LEU A 117 0.71 22.27 -17.07
CA LEU A 117 -0.23 23.24 -16.52
C LEU A 117 0.15 24.67 -16.92
N GLN A 118 1.43 25.02 -16.90
CA GLN A 118 1.92 26.31 -17.39
C GLN A 118 1.64 26.49 -18.89
N SER A 119 1.89 25.47 -19.71
CA SER A 119 1.59 25.50 -21.14
C SER A 119 0.10 25.70 -21.41
N ILE A 120 -0.77 25.02 -20.67
CA ILE A 120 -2.22 25.21 -20.73
C ILE A 120 -2.57 26.65 -20.34
N GLY A 121 -2.06 27.15 -19.22
CA GLY A 121 -2.28 28.52 -18.79
C GLY A 121 -1.87 29.55 -19.85
N LEU A 122 -0.71 29.36 -20.49
CA LEU A 122 -0.25 30.21 -21.59
C LEU A 122 -1.20 30.17 -22.79
N LYS A 123 -1.66 28.98 -23.20
CA LYS A 123 -2.65 28.83 -24.29
C LYS A 123 -3.95 29.57 -24.01
N TYR A 124 -4.44 29.57 -22.77
CA TYR A 124 -5.67 30.29 -22.40
C TYR A 124 -5.45 31.79 -22.15
N SER A 125 -4.22 32.20 -21.83
CA SER A 125 -3.88 33.63 -21.68
C SER A 125 -3.75 34.36 -23.01
N GLN A 126 -3.47 33.62 -24.08
CA GLN A 126 -3.38 34.13 -25.43
C GLN A 126 -4.75 33.99 -26.10
N TYR A 127 -5.29 35.08 -26.61
CA TYR A 127 -6.49 35.05 -27.45
C TYR A 127 -6.26 35.83 -28.73
N SER A 128 -6.87 35.36 -29.81
CA SER A 128 -6.97 36.13 -31.06
C SER A 128 -8.25 36.95 -31.01
N PHE A 129 -8.11 38.27 -31.08
CA PHE A 129 -9.27 39.16 -31.13
C PHE A 129 -10.24 38.79 -32.26
N HIS A 130 -9.72 38.39 -33.42
CA HIS A 130 -10.56 38.01 -34.57
C HIS A 130 -11.31 36.70 -34.34
N GLU A 131 -10.68 35.69 -33.74
CA GLU A 131 -11.35 34.43 -33.41
C GLU A 131 -12.43 34.65 -32.35
N GLU A 132 -12.12 35.42 -31.29
CA GLU A 132 -13.11 35.78 -30.28
C GLU A 132 -14.26 36.61 -30.85
N LEU A 133 -13.96 37.58 -31.72
CA LEU A 133 -14.98 38.37 -32.40
C LEU A 133 -15.89 37.50 -33.29
N GLU A 134 -15.33 36.52 -33.99
CA GLU A 134 -16.10 35.58 -34.82
C GLU A 134 -16.97 34.66 -33.96
N ILE A 135 -16.45 34.15 -32.84
CA ILE A 135 -17.21 33.37 -31.87
C ILE A 135 -18.37 34.20 -31.31
N GLN A 136 -18.13 35.45 -30.92
CA GLN A 136 -19.16 36.35 -30.41
C GLN A 136 -20.20 36.68 -31.49
N SER A 137 -19.77 36.91 -32.73
CA SER A 137 -20.65 37.18 -33.87
C SER A 137 -21.55 35.99 -34.18
N LYS A 138 -21.00 34.76 -34.17
CA LYS A 138 -21.78 33.51 -34.32
C LYS A 138 -22.79 33.36 -33.17
N LYS A 139 -22.38 33.59 -31.92
CA LYS A 139 -23.30 33.55 -30.77
C LYS A 139 -24.47 34.52 -30.92
N GLN A 140 -24.20 35.76 -31.33
CA GLN A 140 -25.25 36.75 -31.59
C GLN A 140 -26.17 36.33 -32.74
N GLN A 141 -25.62 35.81 -33.84
CA GLN A 141 -26.43 35.30 -34.95
C GLN A 141 -27.34 34.15 -34.52
N TYR A 142 -26.85 33.20 -33.72
CA TYR A 142 -27.67 32.12 -33.18
C TYR A 142 -28.77 32.62 -32.24
N GLN A 143 -28.49 33.62 -31.40
CA GLN A 143 -29.50 34.26 -30.54
C GLN A 143 -30.58 34.99 -31.35
N ILE A 144 -30.17 35.68 -32.43
CA ILE A 144 -31.11 36.35 -33.32
C ILE A 144 -32.01 35.31 -34.01
N GLN A 145 -31.43 34.22 -34.53
CA GLN A 145 -32.19 33.14 -35.17
C GLN A 145 -33.15 32.44 -34.20
N SER A 146 -32.71 32.15 -32.97
CA SER A 146 -33.57 31.52 -31.98
C SER A 146 -34.74 32.43 -31.59
N ASN A 147 -34.51 33.74 -31.46
CA ASN A 147 -35.56 34.73 -31.21
C ASN A 147 -36.57 34.80 -32.37
N PHE A 148 -36.11 34.78 -33.62
CA PHE A 148 -37.01 34.74 -34.78
C PHE A 148 -37.86 33.47 -34.83
N ILE A 149 -37.27 32.30 -34.55
CA ILE A 149 -38.00 31.03 -34.47
C ILE A 149 -39.04 31.11 -33.35
N HIS A 150 -38.65 31.59 -32.18
CA HIS A 150 -39.54 31.73 -31.03
C HIS A 150 -40.72 32.66 -31.33
N GLN A 151 -40.46 33.82 -31.95
CA GLN A 151 -41.50 34.79 -32.34
C GLN A 151 -42.45 34.20 -33.39
N ARG A 152 -41.94 33.44 -34.35
CA ARG A 152 -42.78 32.75 -35.35
C ARG A 152 -43.68 31.69 -34.71
N HIS A 153 -43.18 30.96 -33.73
CA HIS A 153 -43.99 30.00 -32.97
C HIS A 153 -45.06 30.71 -32.13
N GLN A 154 -44.72 31.79 -31.44
CA GLN A 154 -45.70 32.59 -30.69
C GLN A 154 -46.81 33.12 -31.60
N ASN A 155 -46.48 33.66 -32.77
CA ASN A 155 -47.45 34.15 -33.73
C ASN A 155 -48.37 33.04 -34.26
N ARG A 156 -47.82 31.84 -34.53
CA ARG A 156 -48.63 30.67 -34.92
C ARG A 156 -49.59 30.23 -33.82
N ILE A 157 -49.13 30.20 -32.57
CA ILE A 157 -49.98 29.86 -31.43
C ILE A 157 -51.11 30.89 -31.28
N GLN A 158 -50.81 32.18 -31.41
CA GLN A 158 -51.83 33.23 -31.37
C GLN A 158 -52.87 33.09 -32.50
N GLN A 159 -52.43 32.79 -33.73
CA GLN A 159 -53.35 32.57 -34.85
C GLN A 159 -54.25 31.35 -34.63
N LEU A 160 -53.70 30.24 -34.14
CA LEU A 160 -54.49 29.04 -33.81
C LEU A 160 -55.49 29.33 -32.69
N PHE A 161 -55.07 30.07 -31.66
CA PHE A 161 -55.94 30.47 -30.56
C PHE A 161 -57.10 31.36 -31.04
N GLN A 162 -56.82 32.36 -31.89
CA GLN A 162 -57.85 33.19 -32.53
C GLN A 162 -58.81 32.37 -33.39
N GLY A 163 -58.30 31.39 -34.16
CA GLY A 163 -59.13 30.48 -34.95
C GLY A 163 -60.06 29.62 -34.08
N CYS A 164 -59.55 29.07 -32.97
CA CYS A 164 -60.35 28.31 -32.01
C CYS A 164 -61.44 29.18 -31.36
N ILE A 165 -61.14 30.43 -31.01
CA ILE A 165 -62.14 31.38 -30.50
C ILE A 165 -63.23 31.61 -31.55
N GLN A 166 -62.86 31.89 -32.80
CA GLN A 166 -63.83 32.11 -33.88
C GLN A 166 -64.75 30.90 -34.09
N ILE A 167 -64.18 29.69 -34.13
CA ILE A 167 -64.95 28.43 -34.25
C ILE A 167 -65.88 28.27 -33.03
N GLY A 168 -65.39 28.53 -31.82
CA GLY A 168 -66.20 28.45 -30.60
C GLY A 168 -67.37 29.43 -30.59
N VAL A 169 -67.13 30.68 -31.01
CA VAL A 169 -68.18 31.71 -31.15
C VAL A 169 -69.22 31.28 -32.20
N ILE A 170 -68.79 30.78 -33.36
CA ILE A 170 -69.69 30.27 -34.40
C ILE A 170 -70.56 29.12 -33.88
N GLN A 171 -69.95 28.15 -33.18
CA GLN A 171 -70.68 27.02 -32.59
C GLN A 171 -71.71 27.48 -31.54
N LEU A 172 -71.36 28.46 -30.71
CA LEU A 172 -72.28 29.04 -29.72
C LEU A 172 -73.47 29.70 -30.40
N ILE A 173 -73.23 30.51 -31.44
CA ILE A 173 -74.29 31.16 -32.23
C ILE A 173 -75.23 30.11 -32.84
N LEU A 174 -74.68 29.06 -33.46
CA LEU A 174 -75.47 27.96 -34.03
C LEU A 174 -76.34 27.26 -32.99
N ARG A 175 -75.81 27.02 -31.78
CA ARG A 175 -76.58 26.42 -30.67
C ARG A 175 -77.71 27.32 -30.20
N ILE A 176 -77.47 28.63 -30.09
CA ILE A 176 -78.51 29.61 -29.73
C ILE A 176 -79.63 29.60 -30.77
N GLN A 177 -79.29 29.62 -32.06
CA GLN A 177 -80.26 29.53 -33.16
C GLN A 177 -81.06 28.21 -33.12
N GLN A 178 -80.40 27.09 -32.82
CA GLN A 178 -81.05 25.80 -32.68
C GLN A 178 -82.02 25.76 -31.48
N MET A 179 -81.65 26.37 -30.35
CA MET A 179 -82.56 26.51 -29.21
C MET A 179 -83.76 27.37 -29.54
N GLN A 180 -83.56 28.54 -30.17
CA GLN A 180 -84.66 29.41 -30.61
C GLN A 180 -85.63 28.69 -31.55
N THR A 181 -85.12 27.95 -32.53
CA THR A 181 -85.96 27.17 -33.46
C THR A 181 -86.72 26.04 -32.77
N ASN A 182 -86.11 25.36 -31.80
CA ASN A 182 -86.78 24.34 -30.99
C ASN A 182 -87.89 24.94 -30.12
N THR A 183 -87.66 26.10 -29.50
CA THR A 183 -88.66 26.83 -28.71
C THR A 183 -89.83 27.29 -29.58
N ILE A 184 -89.57 27.81 -30.78
CA ILE A 184 -90.63 28.18 -31.73
C ILE A 184 -91.45 26.93 -32.13
N ARG A 185 -90.80 25.79 -32.38
CA ARG A 185 -91.48 24.52 -32.71
C ARG A 185 -92.34 24.01 -31.56
N SER A 186 -91.86 24.08 -30.31
CA SER A 186 -92.64 23.65 -29.14
C SER A 186 -93.85 24.56 -28.90
N LEU A 187 -93.68 25.88 -29.02
CA LEU A 187 -94.78 26.85 -28.98
C LEU A 187 -95.83 26.56 -30.06
N ASN A 188 -95.40 26.32 -31.31
CA ASN A 188 -96.31 25.98 -32.40
C ASN A 188 -97.07 24.66 -32.15
N ARG A 189 -96.42 23.62 -31.58
CA ARG A 189 -97.12 22.39 -31.17
C ARG A 189 -98.14 22.66 -30.07
N TYR A 190 -97.79 23.46 -29.07
CA TYR A 190 -98.68 23.80 -27.96
C TYR A 190 -99.92 24.57 -28.44
N ILE A 191 -99.72 25.56 -29.31
CA ILE A 191 -100.81 26.29 -29.97
C ILE A 191 -101.71 25.34 -30.77
N LYS A 192 -101.12 24.40 -31.52
CA LYS A 192 -101.88 23.43 -32.32
C LYS A 192 -102.75 22.50 -31.45
N ILE A 193 -102.24 22.02 -30.31
CA ILE A 193 -103.00 21.17 -29.38
C ILE A 193 -104.18 21.93 -28.76
N ARG A 194 -104.01 23.23 -28.42
CA ARG A 194 -105.06 24.01 -27.75
C ARG A 194 -106.23 24.42 -28.67
N ILE A 195 -106.02 24.40 -29.98
CA ILE A 195 -107.03 24.73 -31.01
C ILE A 195 -107.77 23.47 -31.48
N SER A 196 -107.30 22.27 -31.11
CA SER A 196 -107.94 20.97 -31.41
C SER A 196 -108.88 20.57 -30.29
#